data_AF-A0A3D9RSH9-F1
#
_entry.id   AF-A0A3D9RSH9-F1
#
_cell.length_a   1.000
_cell.length_b   1.000
_cell.length_c   1.000
_cell.angle_alpha   90.00
_cell.angle_beta   90.00
_cell.angle_gamma   90.00
#
_symmetry.space_group_name_H-M   'P 1'
#
loop_
_entity.id
_entity.type
_entity.pdbx_description
1 polymer ?
#
loop_
_entity_poly.entity_id
_entity_poly.type
_entity_poly.pdbx_seq_one_letter_code
_entity_poly.pdbx_strand_id
1 'polypeptide(L)'
;MKIKDLKIHLFFLKSFLEIFKKQNIKELNPFFENFFSRNQLIEILEYLYLDGLEEFKIENLNDKELLDLIGNDVSLLEYYIFKLEESITSTPTMSQEEVSSFFKEIQMENYYLADKPVNEWDEYDKSNYYSLLLKRGKSKRVFAIFTSDVNDEDKYAVTTKPSFFFDTKEDAELELQRILTRENFKEDDLKIMSLWKIH
;
A
#
# COMPACT_ATOMS: atom_id res chain seq x y z
N MET A 1 -1.63 6.68 11.46
CA MET A 1 -0.78 5.73 12.22
C MET A 1 0.65 5.81 11.68
N LYS A 2 1.71 5.70 12.51
CA LYS A 2 3.09 5.81 12.00
C LYS A 2 3.47 4.56 11.20
N ILE A 3 4.41 4.68 10.25
CA ILE A 3 4.87 3.52 9.47
C ILE A 3 5.52 2.48 10.39
N LYS A 4 6.21 2.94 11.43
CA LYS A 4 6.75 2.05 12.46
C LYS A 4 5.67 1.19 13.12
N ASP A 5 4.52 1.77 13.48
CA ASP A 5 3.42 1.05 14.12
C ASP A 5 2.78 0.05 13.14
N LEU A 6 2.58 0.46 11.88
CA LEU A 6 2.09 -0.40 10.79
C LEU A 6 3.01 -1.61 10.57
N LYS A 7 4.34 -1.41 10.58
CA LYS A 7 5.33 -2.50 10.46
C LYS A 7 5.27 -3.47 11.64
N ILE A 8 5.05 -2.96 12.86
CA ILE A 8 4.87 -3.80 14.04
C ILE A 8 3.61 -4.66 13.89
N HIS A 9 2.48 -4.07 13.48
CA HIS A 9 1.26 -4.82 13.21
C HIS A 9 1.48 -5.87 12.12
N LEU A 10 2.12 -5.50 11.01
CA LEU A 10 2.43 -6.41 9.92
C LEU A 10 3.29 -7.59 10.39
N PHE A 11 4.32 -7.34 11.20
CA PHE A 11 5.15 -8.40 11.78
C PHE A 11 4.33 -9.39 12.59
N PHE A 12 3.44 -8.88 13.46
CA PHE A 12 2.57 -9.76 14.26
C PHE A 12 1.55 -10.51 13.41
N LEU A 13 0.92 -9.87 12.43
CA LEU A 13 -0.04 -10.51 11.53
C LEU A 13 0.63 -11.62 10.71
N LYS A 14 1.83 -11.39 10.15
CA LYS A 14 2.60 -12.44 9.45
C LYS A 14 2.98 -13.59 10.38
N SER A 15 3.41 -13.28 11.60
CA SER A 15 3.71 -14.32 12.60
C SER A 15 2.48 -15.14 12.94
N PHE A 16 1.31 -14.49 13.03
CA PHE A 16 0.03 -15.14 13.30
C PHE A 16 -0.46 -15.98 12.12
N LEU A 17 -0.26 -15.51 10.89
CA LEU A 17 -0.54 -16.25 9.67
C LEU A 17 0.23 -17.57 9.63
N GLU A 18 1.52 -17.56 9.97
CA GLU A 18 2.33 -18.77 10.04
C GLU A 18 1.81 -19.77 11.09
N ILE A 19 1.25 -19.27 12.20
CA ILE A 19 0.60 -20.12 13.20
C ILE A 19 -0.67 -20.73 12.63
N PHE A 20 -1.52 -19.94 11.97
CA PHE A 20 -2.78 -20.42 11.37
C PHE A 20 -2.54 -21.46 10.29
N LYS A 21 -1.55 -21.24 9.42
CA LYS A 21 -1.11 -22.21 8.40
C LYS A 21 -0.68 -23.53 9.04
N LYS A 22 0.12 -23.47 10.13
CA LYS A 22 0.55 -24.68 10.86
C LYS A 22 -0.58 -25.41 11.56
N GLN A 23 -1.55 -24.67 12.08
CA GLN A 23 -2.75 -25.23 12.71
C GLN A 23 -3.75 -25.77 11.68
N ASN A 24 -3.53 -25.49 10.38
CA ASN A 24 -4.39 -25.90 9.29
C ASN A 24 -5.84 -25.46 9.55
N ILE A 25 -6.04 -24.18 9.87
CA ILE A 25 -7.37 -23.60 10.07
C ILE A 25 -8.16 -23.72 8.76
N LYS A 26 -9.23 -24.52 8.76
CA LYS A 26 -10.02 -24.85 7.57
C LYS A 26 -11.34 -24.11 7.47
N GLU A 27 -11.80 -23.57 8.59
CA GLU A 27 -13.10 -22.93 8.68
C GLU A 27 -12.91 -21.44 8.91
N LEU A 28 -13.89 -20.69 8.42
CA LEU A 28 -14.00 -19.27 8.63
C LEU A 28 -14.68 -19.01 9.97
N ASN A 29 -14.15 -18.08 10.75
CA ASN A 29 -14.74 -17.75 12.04
C ASN A 29 -16.16 -17.19 11.85
N PRO A 30 -17.18 -17.68 12.60
CA PRO A 30 -18.56 -17.18 12.50
C PRO A 30 -18.70 -15.67 12.72
N PHE A 31 -17.73 -15.03 13.38
CA PHE A 31 -17.65 -13.58 13.49
C PHE A 31 -17.80 -12.86 12.14
N PHE A 32 -17.29 -13.44 11.05
CA PHE A 32 -17.26 -12.81 9.73
C PHE A 32 -18.55 -12.93 8.92
N GLU A 33 -19.52 -13.75 9.34
CA GLU A 33 -20.75 -14.05 8.58
C GLU A 33 -21.53 -12.80 8.12
N ASN A 34 -21.49 -11.73 8.92
CA ASN A 34 -22.18 -10.46 8.62
C ASN A 34 -21.26 -9.25 8.77
N PHE A 35 -19.94 -9.46 8.71
CA PHE A 35 -18.97 -8.40 8.93
C PHE A 35 -18.68 -7.61 7.65
N PHE A 36 -18.69 -8.27 6.50
CA PHE A 36 -18.34 -7.68 5.21
C PHE A 36 -19.56 -7.27 4.39
N SER A 37 -19.46 -6.15 3.69
CA SER A 37 -20.37 -5.82 2.59
C SER A 37 -20.05 -6.67 1.36
N ARG A 38 -21.02 -6.82 0.46
CA ARG A 38 -20.83 -7.54 -0.82
C ARG A 38 -19.62 -7.05 -1.62
N ASN A 39 -19.42 -5.73 -1.71
CA ASN A 39 -18.27 -5.16 -2.43
C ASN A 39 -16.94 -5.59 -1.81
N GLN A 40 -16.85 -5.66 -0.47
CA GLN A 40 -15.65 -6.13 0.22
C GLN A 40 -15.41 -7.62 -0.01
N LEU A 41 -16.47 -8.44 -0.05
CA LEU A 41 -16.35 -9.86 -0.40
C LEU A 41 -15.79 -10.05 -1.80
N ILE A 42 -16.27 -9.25 -2.77
CA ILE A 42 -15.77 -9.28 -4.15
C ILE A 42 -14.29 -8.86 -4.20
N GLU A 43 -13.90 -7.77 -3.53
CA GLU A 43 -12.49 -7.31 -3.48
C GLU A 43 -11.55 -8.40 -2.92
N ILE A 44 -11.98 -9.13 -1.89
CA ILE A 44 -11.22 -10.26 -1.33
C ILE A 44 -11.08 -11.37 -2.36
N LEU A 45 -12.17 -11.72 -3.07
CA LEU A 45 -12.15 -12.79 -4.07
C LEU A 45 -11.31 -12.44 -5.29
N GLU A 46 -11.32 -11.18 -5.73
CA GLU A 46 -10.43 -10.67 -6.79
C GLU A 46 -8.96 -10.86 -6.41
N TYR A 47 -8.59 -10.60 -5.16
CA TYR A 47 -7.24 -10.88 -4.66
C TYR A 47 -6.91 -12.39 -4.66
N LEU A 48 -7.84 -13.24 -4.20
CA LEU A 48 -7.59 -14.69 -4.08
C LEU A 48 -7.55 -15.40 -5.43
N TYR A 49 -8.34 -14.94 -6.40
CA TYR A 49 -8.57 -15.65 -7.66
C TYR A 49 -8.11 -14.89 -8.91
N LEU A 50 -7.51 -13.69 -8.81
CA LEU A 50 -6.93 -12.89 -9.90
C LEU A 50 -7.65 -13.04 -11.26
N ASP A 51 -7.20 -13.97 -12.11
CA ASP A 51 -7.71 -14.19 -13.48
C ASP A 51 -8.84 -15.25 -13.60
N GLY A 52 -9.16 -15.97 -12.52
CA GLY A 52 -10.09 -17.10 -12.51
C GLY A 52 -11.47 -16.79 -11.91
N LEU A 53 -11.72 -15.56 -11.48
CA LEU A 53 -12.94 -15.21 -10.76
C LEU A 53 -14.21 -15.36 -11.62
N GLU A 54 -14.10 -15.13 -12.94
CA GLU A 54 -15.21 -15.27 -13.90
C GLU A 54 -15.78 -16.69 -13.95
N GLU A 55 -14.99 -17.71 -13.63
CA GLU A 55 -15.43 -19.11 -13.62
C GLU A 55 -16.50 -19.38 -12.54
N PHE A 56 -16.49 -18.58 -11.47
CA PHE A 56 -17.38 -18.74 -10.31
C PHE A 56 -18.73 -18.06 -10.49
N LYS A 57 -18.93 -17.23 -11.54
CA LYS A 57 -20.18 -16.49 -11.80
C LYS A 57 -20.73 -15.78 -10.57
N ILE A 58 -19.85 -15.03 -9.90
CA ILE A 58 -20.09 -14.39 -8.59
C ILE A 58 -21.33 -13.48 -8.56
N GLU A 59 -21.76 -12.97 -9.72
CA GLU A 59 -22.98 -12.17 -9.87
C GLU A 59 -24.25 -12.93 -9.47
N ASN A 60 -24.22 -14.27 -9.54
CA ASN A 60 -25.36 -15.12 -9.18
C ASN A 60 -25.32 -15.60 -7.72
N LEU A 61 -24.22 -15.38 -7.02
CA LEU A 61 -24.01 -15.87 -5.66
C LEU A 61 -24.50 -14.86 -4.62
N ASN A 62 -25.11 -15.35 -3.55
CA ASN A 62 -25.45 -14.54 -2.38
C ASN A 62 -24.22 -14.33 -1.47
N ASP A 63 -24.32 -13.41 -0.51
CA ASP A 63 -23.16 -13.02 0.32
C ASP A 63 -22.58 -14.17 1.15
N LYS A 64 -23.42 -15.14 1.55
CA LYS A 64 -22.95 -16.35 2.24
C LYS A 64 -22.15 -17.25 1.30
N GLU A 65 -22.64 -17.45 0.08
CA GLU A 65 -21.93 -18.23 -0.95
C GLU A 65 -20.59 -17.57 -1.34
N LEU A 66 -20.54 -16.24 -1.40
CA LEU A 66 -19.29 -15.50 -1.61
C LEU A 66 -18.31 -15.72 -0.44
N LEU A 67 -18.81 -15.74 0.80
CA LEU A 67 -18.00 -16.00 1.98
C LEU A 67 -17.47 -17.45 2.00
N ASP A 68 -18.29 -18.41 1.57
CA ASP A 68 -17.90 -19.81 1.42
C ASP A 68 -16.78 -19.98 0.38
N LEU A 69 -16.77 -19.17 -0.69
CA LEU A 69 -15.69 -19.15 -1.69
C LEU A 69 -14.35 -18.60 -1.16
N ILE A 70 -14.40 -17.68 -0.19
CA ILE A 70 -13.20 -17.20 0.53
C ILE A 70 -12.62 -18.33 1.39
N GLY A 71 -13.50 -19.14 1.98
CA GLY A 71 -13.19 -20.44 2.57
C GLY A 71 -12.78 -20.42 4.03
N ASN A 72 -11.69 -19.73 4.40
CA ASN A 72 -11.14 -19.81 5.76
C ASN A 72 -10.43 -18.53 6.23
N ASP A 73 -10.11 -18.49 7.53
CA ASP A 73 -9.44 -17.37 8.17
C ASP A 73 -8.02 -17.11 7.62
N VAL A 74 -7.35 -18.13 7.07
CA VAL A 74 -6.02 -17.96 6.45
C VAL A 74 -6.14 -17.07 5.21
N SER A 75 -7.09 -17.36 4.32
CA SER A 75 -7.32 -16.55 3.11
C SER A 75 -7.63 -15.09 3.45
N LEU A 76 -8.49 -14.87 4.45
CA LEU A 76 -8.81 -13.52 4.92
C LEU A 76 -7.58 -12.80 5.48
N LEU A 77 -6.80 -13.48 6.33
CA LEU A 77 -5.62 -12.88 6.93
C LEU A 77 -4.55 -12.54 5.89
N GLU A 78 -4.36 -13.39 4.88
CA GLU A 78 -3.46 -13.11 3.75
C GLU A 78 -3.87 -11.85 3.00
N TYR A 79 -5.16 -11.71 2.69
CA TYR A 79 -5.69 -10.51 2.06
C TYR A 79 -5.42 -9.25 2.89
N TYR A 80 -5.71 -9.28 4.19
CA TYR A 80 -5.50 -8.10 5.05
C TYR A 80 -4.02 -7.77 5.27
N ILE A 81 -3.14 -8.78 5.28
CA ILE A 81 -1.69 -8.56 5.25
C ILE A 81 -1.31 -7.84 3.96
N PHE A 82 -1.79 -8.31 2.80
CA PHE A 82 -1.55 -7.67 1.51
C PHE A 82 -2.02 -6.21 1.49
N LYS A 83 -3.26 -5.92 1.91
CA LYS A 83 -3.78 -4.54 1.99
C LYS A 83 -2.96 -3.66 2.93
N LEU A 84 -2.47 -4.22 4.04
CA LEU A 84 -1.61 -3.48 4.96
C LEU A 84 -0.25 -3.16 4.32
N GLU A 85 0.37 -4.11 3.61
CA GLU A 85 1.61 -3.92 2.88
C GLU A 85 1.47 -2.89 1.74
N GLU A 86 0.39 -3.00 0.98
CA GLU A 86 0.00 -2.00 -0.02
C GLU A 86 -0.08 -0.63 0.65
N SER A 87 -0.86 -0.48 1.73
CA SER A 87 -0.96 0.79 2.44
C SER A 87 0.38 1.32 2.98
N ILE A 88 1.34 0.45 3.30
CA ILE A 88 2.68 0.84 3.76
C ILE A 88 3.51 1.40 2.60
N THR A 89 3.35 0.86 1.40
CA THR A 89 4.17 1.13 0.22
C THR A 89 3.48 2.03 -0.83
N SER A 90 2.19 2.32 -0.68
CA SER A 90 1.45 3.19 -1.59
C SER A 90 2.06 4.58 -1.64
N THR A 91 2.25 5.06 -2.86
CA THR A 91 2.63 6.43 -3.17
C THR A 91 1.44 7.13 -3.86
N PRO A 92 1.35 8.47 -3.80
CA PRO A 92 0.47 9.26 -4.65
C PRO A 92 0.46 8.72 -6.07
N THR A 93 -0.72 8.42 -6.60
CA THR A 93 -0.86 8.05 -8.02
C THR A 93 -0.79 9.28 -8.90
N MET A 94 -1.08 10.46 -8.33
CA MET A 94 -1.33 11.68 -9.09
C MET A 94 -2.34 11.45 -10.22
N SER A 95 -3.38 10.64 -9.99
CA SER A 95 -4.50 10.57 -10.91
C SER A 95 -5.34 11.84 -10.83
N GLN A 96 -6.06 12.15 -11.90
CA GLN A 96 -6.98 13.29 -11.91
C GLN A 96 -8.04 13.14 -10.81
N GLU A 97 -8.54 11.92 -10.59
CA GLU A 97 -9.54 11.61 -9.57
C GLU A 97 -9.00 11.87 -8.15
N GLU A 98 -7.75 11.46 -7.86
CA GLU A 98 -7.08 11.69 -6.59
C GLU A 98 -6.94 13.20 -6.31
N VAL A 99 -6.43 13.94 -7.31
CA VAL A 99 -6.21 15.38 -7.23
C VAL A 99 -7.53 16.14 -7.06
N SER A 100 -8.55 15.83 -7.87
CA SER A 100 -9.86 16.48 -7.79
C SER A 100 -10.55 16.18 -6.46
N SER A 101 -10.44 14.95 -5.95
CA SER A 101 -10.99 14.58 -4.64
C SER A 101 -10.31 15.35 -3.51
N PHE A 102 -8.98 15.49 -3.56
CA PHE A 102 -8.22 16.27 -2.58
C PHE A 102 -8.65 17.74 -2.56
N PHE A 103 -8.70 18.41 -3.72
CA PHE A 103 -9.06 19.83 -3.80
C PHE A 103 -10.51 20.10 -3.36
N LYS A 104 -11.42 19.17 -3.64
CA LYS A 104 -12.80 19.22 -3.15
C LYS A 104 -12.89 19.06 -1.63
N GLU A 105 -12.13 18.13 -1.05
CA GLU A 105 -12.11 17.90 0.41
C GLU A 105 -11.65 19.15 1.17
N ILE A 106 -10.65 19.85 0.64
CA ILE A 106 -10.07 21.04 1.28
C ILE A 106 -10.74 22.36 0.87
N GLN A 107 -11.82 22.30 0.08
CA GLN A 107 -12.56 23.47 -0.43
C GLN A 107 -11.67 24.47 -1.18
N MET A 108 -10.76 23.96 -2.02
CA MET A 108 -9.85 24.76 -2.85
C MET A 108 -9.99 24.43 -4.33
N GLU A 109 -11.22 24.24 -4.80
CA GLU A 109 -11.52 23.88 -6.19
C GLU A 109 -11.08 24.95 -7.20
N ASN A 110 -10.91 26.20 -6.78
CA ASN A 110 -10.45 27.31 -7.64
C ASN A 110 -8.91 27.42 -7.73
N TYR A 111 -8.17 26.50 -7.12
CA TYR A 111 -6.71 26.53 -7.16
C TYR A 111 -6.22 26.13 -8.57
N TYR A 112 -5.13 26.73 -9.06
CA TYR A 112 -4.71 26.50 -10.45
C TYR A 112 -4.38 25.03 -10.76
N LEU A 113 -3.88 24.26 -9.79
CA LEU A 113 -3.68 22.82 -9.94
C LEU A 113 -4.98 22.01 -9.91
N ALA A 114 -6.07 22.55 -9.35
CA ALA A 114 -7.37 21.88 -9.40
C ALA A 114 -7.98 21.93 -10.80
N ASP A 115 -7.77 23.05 -11.51
CA ASP A 115 -8.24 23.27 -12.89
C ASP A 115 -7.31 22.68 -13.96
N LYS A 116 -5.99 22.63 -13.68
CA LYS A 116 -5.01 22.14 -14.65
C LYS A 116 -5.02 20.60 -14.71
N PRO A 117 -5.22 19.98 -15.90
CA PRO A 117 -5.14 18.53 -16.06
C PRO A 117 -3.81 17.96 -15.58
N VAL A 118 -3.83 16.85 -14.82
CA VAL A 118 -2.60 16.31 -14.20
C VAL A 118 -1.56 15.86 -15.22
N ASN A 119 -1.99 15.42 -16.40
CA ASN A 119 -1.09 15.06 -17.50
C ASN A 119 -0.31 16.26 -18.09
N GLU A 120 -0.72 17.50 -17.78
CA GLU A 120 -0.04 18.73 -18.20
C GLU A 120 0.87 19.31 -17.10
N TRP A 121 0.96 18.66 -15.95
CA TRP A 121 1.76 19.14 -14.83
C TRP A 121 3.26 19.01 -15.11
N ASP A 122 3.97 20.13 -14.91
CA ASP A 122 5.42 20.12 -14.90
C ASP A 122 5.97 19.78 -13.49
N GLU A 123 7.29 19.75 -13.34
CA GLU A 123 7.92 19.45 -12.05
C GLU A 123 7.61 20.51 -10.97
N TYR A 124 7.34 21.75 -11.36
CA TYR A 124 6.97 22.81 -10.43
C TYR A 124 5.55 22.58 -9.89
N ASP A 125 4.62 22.20 -10.76
CA ASP A 125 3.25 21.83 -10.41
C ASP A 125 3.23 20.64 -9.44
N LYS A 126 3.95 19.57 -9.77
CA LYS A 126 4.07 18.37 -8.90
C LYS A 126 4.64 18.74 -7.53
N SER A 127 5.70 19.56 -7.49
CA SER A 127 6.32 20.01 -6.25
C SER A 127 5.35 20.86 -5.39
N ASN A 128 4.55 21.71 -6.04
CA ASN A 128 3.53 22.51 -5.36
C ASN A 128 2.39 21.65 -4.81
N TYR A 129 1.92 20.67 -5.57
CA TYR A 129 0.91 19.72 -5.11
C TYR A 129 1.39 18.95 -3.87
N TYR A 130 2.62 18.42 -3.90
CA TYR A 130 3.21 17.78 -2.72
C TYR A 130 3.30 18.71 -1.51
N SER A 131 3.66 19.98 -1.75
CA SER A 131 3.70 20.99 -0.68
C SER A 131 2.31 21.25 -0.08
N LEU A 132 1.24 21.21 -0.87
CA LEU A 132 -0.13 21.33 -0.38
C LEU A 132 -0.55 20.10 0.42
N LEU A 133 -0.29 18.89 -0.09
CA LEU A 133 -0.54 17.65 0.62
C LEU A 133 0.16 17.64 1.98
N LEU A 134 1.43 18.09 2.03
CA LEU A 134 2.18 18.20 3.28
C LEU A 134 1.53 19.21 4.25
N LYS A 135 1.20 20.43 3.78
CA LYS A 135 0.56 21.46 4.61
C LYS A 135 -0.78 21.00 5.19
N ARG A 136 -1.50 20.15 4.47
CA ARG A 136 -2.79 19.59 4.90
C ARG A 136 -2.66 18.30 5.71
N GLY A 137 -1.44 17.83 5.97
CA GLY A 137 -1.18 16.56 6.68
C GLY A 137 -1.62 15.33 5.88
N LYS A 138 -1.91 15.50 4.59
CA LYS A 138 -2.32 14.46 3.64
C LYS A 138 -1.16 13.77 2.97
N SER A 139 0.05 14.32 3.08
CA SER A 139 1.26 13.58 2.75
C SER A 139 2.32 13.71 3.83
N LYS A 140 3.14 12.67 3.93
CA LYS A 140 4.34 12.65 4.74
C LYS A 140 5.54 12.31 3.86
N ARG A 141 6.66 13.00 4.10
CA ARG A 141 7.94 12.61 3.54
C ARG A 141 8.42 11.34 4.24
N VAL A 142 8.75 10.33 3.45
CA VAL A 142 9.23 9.04 3.93
C VAL A 142 10.54 8.71 3.24
N PHE A 143 11.30 7.81 3.84
CA PHE A 143 12.57 7.34 3.29
C PHE A 143 12.42 5.90 2.83
N ALA A 144 13.13 5.52 1.78
CA ALA A 144 13.16 4.16 1.27
C ALA A 144 14.57 3.82 0.79
N ILE A 145 14.89 2.53 0.80
CA ILE A 145 16.17 2.01 0.33
C ILE A 145 15.95 1.53 -1.11
N PHE A 146 16.78 2.04 -2.01
CA PHE A 146 16.79 1.68 -3.42
C PHE A 146 18.14 1.09 -3.79
N THR A 147 18.20 0.38 -4.91
CA THR A 147 19.46 0.05 -5.57
C THR A 147 20.11 1.31 -6.13
N SER A 148 21.44 1.33 -6.19
CA SER A 148 22.20 2.54 -6.53
C SER A 148 22.01 3.04 -7.96
N ASP A 149 21.52 2.18 -8.86
CA ASP A 149 21.18 2.47 -10.26
C ASP A 149 19.88 3.29 -10.45
N VAL A 150 19.01 3.37 -9.43
CA VAL A 150 17.74 4.11 -9.52
C VAL A 150 17.96 5.63 -9.47
N ASN A 151 17.62 6.38 -10.51
CA ASN A 151 17.74 7.85 -10.48
C ASN A 151 16.62 8.52 -9.67
N ASP A 152 16.83 9.78 -9.23
CA ASP A 152 15.81 10.51 -8.46
C ASP A 152 14.52 10.78 -9.24
N GLU A 153 14.63 10.91 -10.56
CA GLU A 153 13.51 11.07 -11.49
C GLU A 153 12.69 9.77 -11.61
N ASP A 154 13.35 8.61 -11.48
CA ASP A 154 12.75 7.29 -11.71
C ASP A 154 12.22 6.64 -10.43
N LYS A 155 12.43 7.25 -9.25
CA LYS A 155 12.14 6.64 -7.93
C LYS A 155 10.67 6.23 -7.71
N TYR A 156 9.74 6.78 -8.49
CA TYR A 156 8.32 6.41 -8.46
C TYR A 156 7.92 5.41 -9.56
N ALA A 157 8.77 5.22 -10.57
CA ALA A 157 8.53 4.37 -11.74
C ALA A 157 9.29 3.04 -11.69
N VAL A 158 10.00 2.75 -10.60
CA VAL A 158 10.75 1.50 -10.44
C VAL A 158 9.82 0.28 -10.48
N THR A 159 10.24 -0.75 -11.22
CA THR A 159 9.54 -2.05 -11.24
C THR A 159 9.70 -2.78 -9.91
N THR A 160 10.82 -2.57 -9.23
CA THR A 160 11.10 -3.10 -7.90
C THR A 160 10.79 -2.05 -6.85
N LYS A 161 9.54 -2.00 -6.40
CA LYS A 161 9.12 -1.08 -5.33
C LYS A 161 9.86 -1.40 -4.03
N PRO A 162 10.30 -0.41 -3.25
CA PRO A 162 10.89 -0.67 -1.94
C PRO A 162 9.91 -1.42 -1.05
N SER A 163 10.35 -2.53 -0.46
CA SER A 163 9.50 -3.35 0.42
C SER A 163 8.97 -2.58 1.62
N PHE A 164 9.68 -1.51 2.03
CA PHE A 164 9.31 -0.70 3.17
C PHE A 164 9.73 0.76 3.02
N PHE A 165 8.89 1.63 3.59
CA PHE A 165 9.21 3.02 3.85
C PHE A 165 9.54 3.26 5.32
N PHE A 166 10.19 4.39 5.62
CA PHE A 166 10.62 4.78 6.96
C PHE A 166 10.18 6.22 7.25
N ASP A 167 9.77 6.46 8.50
CA ASP A 167 9.32 7.78 8.94
C ASP A 167 10.49 8.78 9.09
N THR A 168 11.71 8.29 9.34
CA THR A 168 12.93 9.09 9.50
C THR A 168 14.08 8.52 8.68
N LYS A 169 15.09 9.36 8.40
CA LYS A 169 16.27 8.92 7.65
C LYS A 169 17.12 7.96 8.48
N GLU A 170 17.23 8.23 9.77
CA GLU A 170 17.98 7.41 10.72
C GLU A 170 17.43 5.98 10.78
N ASP A 171 16.09 5.82 10.77
CA ASP A 171 15.46 4.50 10.73
C ASP A 171 15.80 3.75 9.44
N ALA A 172 15.88 4.45 8.30
CA ALA A 172 16.30 3.86 7.02
C ALA A 172 17.79 3.50 7.01
N GLU A 173 18.66 4.32 7.60
CA GLU A 173 20.09 4.06 7.73
C GLU A 173 20.36 2.81 8.59
N LEU A 174 19.64 2.66 9.70
CA LEU A 174 19.74 1.46 10.55
C LEU A 174 19.34 0.18 9.81
N GLU A 175 18.28 0.24 8.99
CA GLU A 175 17.85 -0.92 8.21
C GLU A 175 18.80 -1.20 7.04
N LEU A 176 19.33 -0.17 6.38
CA LEU A 176 20.35 -0.32 5.35
C LEU A 176 21.57 -1.08 5.88
N GLN A 177 22.08 -0.70 7.06
CA GLN A 177 23.21 -1.40 7.69
C GLN A 177 22.90 -2.87 8.00
N ARG A 178 21.65 -3.17 8.40
CA ARG A 178 21.22 -4.57 8.61
C ARG A 178 21.21 -5.38 7.32
N ILE A 179 20.70 -4.80 6.22
CA ILE A 179 20.68 -5.45 4.91
C ILE A 179 22.11 -5.71 4.43
N LEU A 180 23.00 -4.71 4.50
CA LEU A 180 24.42 -4.85 4.14
C LEU A 180 25.09 -5.98 4.94
N THR A 181 24.77 -6.12 6.24
CA THR A 181 25.35 -7.15 7.10
C THR A 181 24.78 -8.56 6.84
N ARG A 182 23.49 -8.67 6.50
CA ARG A 182 22.78 -9.96 6.39
C ARG A 182 22.75 -10.54 4.98
N GLU A 183 22.67 -9.70 3.96
CA GLU A 183 22.39 -10.10 2.58
C GLU A 183 23.59 -9.92 1.65
N ASN A 184 24.77 -9.60 2.19
CA ASN A 184 26.05 -9.56 1.47
C ASN A 184 26.09 -8.54 0.31
N PHE A 185 25.29 -7.48 0.39
CA PHE A 185 25.36 -6.32 -0.51
C PHE A 185 26.62 -5.48 -0.22
N LYS A 186 27.18 -4.84 -1.24
CA LYS A 186 28.23 -3.83 -1.06
C LYS A 186 27.61 -2.49 -0.63
N GLU A 187 28.39 -1.68 0.07
CA GLU A 187 27.95 -0.38 0.58
C GLU A 187 27.42 0.56 -0.53
N ASP A 188 28.00 0.45 -1.73
CA ASP A 188 27.63 1.27 -2.90
C ASP A 188 26.48 0.66 -3.75
N ASP A 189 25.96 -0.51 -3.40
CA ASP A 189 24.89 -1.16 -4.16
C ASP A 189 23.52 -0.57 -3.82
N LEU A 190 23.40 0.15 -2.70
CA LEU A 190 22.15 0.64 -2.14
C LEU A 190 22.26 2.11 -1.74
N LYS A 191 21.17 2.86 -1.87
CA LYS A 191 21.07 4.26 -1.43
C LYS A 191 19.72 4.58 -0.83
N ILE A 192 19.70 5.54 0.08
CA ILE A 192 18.46 6.03 0.70
C ILE A 192 17.97 7.25 -0.07
N MET A 193 16.71 7.18 -0.51
CA MET A 193 16.03 8.27 -1.19
C MET A 193 14.77 8.63 -0.43
N SER A 194 14.28 9.86 -0.60
CA SER A 194 13.03 10.29 0.02
C SER A 194 11.90 10.37 -0.98
N LEU A 195 10.74 9.89 -0.58
CA LEU A 195 9.50 9.86 -1.35
C LEU A 195 8.42 10.64 -0.59
N TRP A 196 7.43 11.09 -1.34
CA TRP A 196 6.17 11.55 -0.78
C TRP A 196 5.21 10.37 -0.68
N LYS A 197 4.58 10.21 0.48
CA LYS A 197 3.52 9.22 0.72
C LYS A 197 2.25 9.96 1.11
N ILE A 198 1.12 9.63 0.50
CA ILE A 198 -0.20 10.16 0.90
C ILE A 198 -0.76 9.34 2.06
N HIS A 199 -1.50 10.00 2.95
CA HIS A 199 -2.16 9.41 4.11
C HIS A 199 -3.63 9.08 3.84
#